data_AF-A0A951KU68-F1
#
_entry.id   AF-A0A951KU68-F1
#
_cell.length_a   1.000
_cell.length_b   1.000
_cell.length_c   1.000
_cell.angle_alpha   90.00
_cell.angle_beta   90.00
_cell.angle_gamma   90.00
#
_symmetry.space_group_name_H-M   'P 1'
#
loop_
_entity.id
_entity.type
_entity.pdbx_description
1 polymer ?
#
loop_
_entity_poly.entity_id
_entity_poly.type
_entity_poly.pdbx_seq_one_letter_code
_entity_poly.pdbx_strand_id
1 'polypeptide(L)'
;SVPADAFANWRHAGATRAVLGAAAQIVCCSEFERDLVCRMVPEAAARTQVLPDGVNVAALRAAEPFDIEGTVALVVDRLGDETGVGRAIAAVPSLPPDFQLVVVGDGPARSRLSAFAADLRISSRVRFMGAVSDELLFRWLRTARVVLALSDGRGSGSLVTEARVAGVAVVASDVPAHRQAAGQPGVGPVVFVAPRGSPLDVADAIEEAARLPTSSSAALLASASPSWESVIDATWRLYARLVGDRVDAEPTTAANASEVVDLTAQLRAGRQSRTEPVISGAAQSGADQDNGRSRWQGRRRVEGRTNGARRWP
;
A
#
# COMPACT_ATOMS: atom_id res chain seq x y z
N SER A 1 -0.40 20.36 -5.76
CA SER A 1 -0.05 20.56 -4.33
C SER A 1 -0.97 19.69 -3.51
N VAL A 2 -0.46 18.99 -2.49
CA VAL A 2 -1.32 18.31 -1.51
C VAL A 2 -1.92 19.39 -0.60
N PRO A 3 -3.24 19.40 -0.37
CA PRO A 3 -3.85 20.43 0.47
C PRO A 3 -3.19 20.46 1.85
N ALA A 4 -2.90 21.65 2.38
CA ALA A 4 -2.29 21.84 3.71
C ALA A 4 -3.11 21.18 4.85
N ASP A 5 -4.38 20.92 4.56
CA ASP A 5 -5.46 20.35 5.34
C ASP A 5 -5.55 18.81 5.24
N ALA A 6 -4.71 18.14 4.44
CA ALA A 6 -4.70 16.67 4.32
C ALA A 6 -4.52 15.95 5.68
N PHE A 7 -3.90 16.61 6.67
CA PHE A 7 -3.67 16.06 8.01
C PHE A 7 -4.63 16.57 9.08
N ALA A 8 -5.44 17.59 8.79
CA ALA A 8 -6.42 18.08 9.76
C ALA A 8 -7.42 16.97 10.17
N ASN A 9 -7.60 15.98 9.29
CA ASN A 9 -8.51 14.85 9.48
C ASN A 9 -7.81 13.54 9.87
N TRP A 10 -6.51 13.54 10.18
CA TRP A 10 -5.84 12.35 10.69
C TRP A 10 -6.34 12.03 12.10
N ARG A 11 -6.94 10.84 12.27
CA ARG A 11 -7.52 10.36 13.53
C ARG A 11 -6.58 10.45 14.74
N HIS A 12 -5.27 10.54 14.51
CA HIS A 12 -4.24 10.60 15.54
C HIS A 12 -3.24 11.77 15.36
N ALA A 13 -3.64 12.86 14.69
CA ALA A 13 -2.73 13.96 14.36
C ALA A 13 -1.94 14.52 15.57
N GLY A 14 -2.59 14.63 16.73
CA GLY A 14 -1.93 15.07 17.97
C GLY A 14 -0.84 14.11 18.46
N ALA A 15 -1.13 12.80 18.46
CA ALA A 15 -0.15 11.78 18.83
C ALA A 15 1.00 11.70 17.82
N THR A 16 0.69 11.78 16.51
CA THR A 16 1.70 11.83 15.44
C THR A 16 2.64 13.02 15.62
N ARG A 17 2.11 14.23 15.86
CA ARG A 17 2.91 15.42 16.14
C ARG A 17 3.79 15.23 17.38
N ALA A 18 3.25 14.69 18.47
CA ALA A 18 4.01 14.45 19.70
C ALA A 18 5.19 13.47 19.48
N VAL A 19 4.95 12.36 18.77
CA VAL A 19 6.00 11.37 18.46
C VAL A 19 7.09 11.98 17.58
N LEU A 20 6.72 12.65 16.49
CA LEU A 20 7.69 13.29 15.59
C LEU A 20 8.43 14.44 16.29
N GLY A 21 7.74 15.20 17.14
CA GLY A 21 8.33 16.25 17.96
C GLY A 21 9.40 15.71 18.92
N ALA A 22 9.16 14.55 19.54
CA ALA A 22 10.08 13.94 20.50
C ALA A 22 11.19 13.06 19.86
N ALA A 23 11.05 12.68 18.59
CA ALA A 23 12.00 11.79 17.92
C ALA A 23 13.39 12.41 17.82
N ALA A 24 14.44 11.62 18.09
CA ALA A 24 15.84 12.06 17.95
C ALA A 24 16.26 12.23 16.49
N GLN A 25 15.74 11.37 15.61
CA GLN A 25 15.84 11.45 14.15
C GLN A 25 14.53 10.94 13.54
N ILE A 26 14.21 11.47 12.37
CA ILE A 26 13.07 11.06 11.56
C ILE A 26 13.62 10.67 10.19
N VAL A 27 13.29 9.46 9.76
CA VAL A 27 13.64 8.95 8.43
C VAL A 27 12.36 8.86 7.62
N CYS A 28 12.37 9.52 6.46
CA CYS A 28 11.30 9.47 5.49
C CYS A 28 11.74 8.67 4.26
N CYS A 29 10.84 7.92 3.65
CA CYS A 29 11.12 7.15 2.43
C CYS A 29 11.13 8.07 1.19
N SER A 30 10.63 9.30 1.32
CA SER A 30 10.59 10.26 0.22
C SER A 30 10.79 11.72 0.66
N GLU A 31 11.22 12.59 -0.27
CA GLU A 31 11.26 14.05 -0.04
C GLU A 31 9.85 14.59 0.15
N PHE A 32 8.87 14.00 -0.53
CA PHE A 32 7.47 14.33 -0.29
C PHE A 32 7.05 14.07 1.17
N GLU A 33 7.37 12.92 1.75
CA GLU A 33 7.09 12.64 3.17
C GLU A 33 7.87 13.55 4.11
N ARG A 34 9.15 13.82 3.82
CA ARG A 34 9.95 14.76 4.59
C ARG A 34 9.30 16.15 4.61
N ASP A 35 8.87 16.62 3.44
CA ASP A 35 8.15 17.88 3.31
C ASP A 35 6.85 17.91 4.14
N LEU A 36 6.12 16.79 4.18
CA LEU A 36 4.91 16.68 5.00
C LEU A 36 5.25 16.73 6.50
N VAL A 37 6.28 16.00 6.94
CA VAL A 37 6.78 16.00 8.32
C VAL A 37 7.21 17.41 8.72
N CYS A 38 8.04 18.07 7.90
CA CYS A 38 8.55 19.42 8.16
C CYS A 38 7.42 20.47 8.20
N ARG A 39 6.35 20.31 7.42
CA ARG A 39 5.17 21.19 7.53
C ARG A 39 4.38 20.94 8.82
N MET A 40 4.27 19.69 9.24
CA MET A 40 3.49 19.31 10.42
C MET A 40 4.21 19.63 11.74
N VAL A 41 5.54 19.51 11.74
CA VAL A 41 6.45 19.71 12.88
C VAL A 41 7.71 20.46 12.41
N PRO A 42 7.64 21.79 12.18
CA PRO A 42 8.76 22.58 11.65
C PRO A 42 10.05 22.47 12.46
N GLU A 43 9.94 22.35 13.78
CA GLU A 43 11.06 22.16 14.70
C GLU A 43 11.80 20.83 14.52
N ALA A 44 11.21 19.86 13.79
CA ALA A 44 11.82 18.58 13.47
C ALA A 44 12.61 18.58 12.15
N ALA A 45 12.58 19.67 11.37
CA ALA A 45 13.21 19.72 10.05
C ALA A 45 14.72 19.40 10.07
N ALA A 46 15.46 19.91 11.07
CA ALA A 46 16.89 19.68 11.20
C ALA A 46 17.28 18.22 11.51
N ARG A 47 16.33 17.40 11.97
CA ARG A 47 16.51 15.99 12.31
C ARG A 47 15.69 15.06 11.42
N THR A 48 15.18 15.57 10.29
CA THR A 48 14.42 14.80 9.31
C THR A 48 15.26 14.64 8.05
N GLN A 49 15.53 13.39 7.68
CA GLN A 49 16.28 13.04 6.48
C GLN A 49 15.50 12.05 5.62
N VAL A 50 15.82 12.02 4.32
CA VAL A 50 15.27 11.04 3.39
C VAL A 50 16.22 9.86 3.28
N LEU A 51 15.71 8.67 3.53
CA LEU A 51 16.36 7.43 3.14
C LEU A 51 15.34 6.62 2.33
N PRO A 52 15.44 6.64 0.99
CA PRO A 52 14.49 5.95 0.13
C PRO A 52 14.49 4.44 0.36
N ASP A 53 13.34 3.81 0.06
CA ASP A 53 13.21 2.36 0.09
C ASP A 53 14.21 1.72 -0.87
N GLY A 54 14.93 0.72 -0.38
CA GLY A 54 15.84 -0.07 -1.19
C GLY A 54 15.09 -1.17 -1.94
N VAL A 55 15.68 -1.66 -3.02
CA VAL A 55 15.23 -2.90 -3.69
C VAL A 55 16.26 -4.01 -3.51
N ASN A 56 15.82 -5.23 -3.21
CA ASN A 56 16.70 -6.41 -3.22
C ASN A 56 16.94 -6.85 -4.68
N VAL A 57 17.84 -6.13 -5.34
CA VAL A 57 18.15 -6.31 -6.77
C VAL A 57 18.66 -7.73 -7.06
N ALA A 58 19.45 -8.31 -6.15
CA ALA A 58 19.99 -9.65 -6.32
C ALA A 58 18.88 -10.71 -6.35
N ALA A 59 17.95 -10.67 -5.39
CA ALA A 59 16.80 -11.59 -5.36
C ALA A 59 15.86 -11.36 -6.55
N LEU A 60 15.61 -10.11 -6.94
CA LEU A 60 14.77 -9.79 -8.10
C LEU A 60 15.37 -10.33 -9.42
N ARG A 61 16.69 -10.32 -9.56
CA ARG A 61 17.37 -10.90 -10.73
C ARG A 61 17.31 -12.42 -10.75
N ALA A 62 17.53 -13.04 -9.59
CA ALA A 62 17.51 -14.48 -9.43
C ALA A 62 16.09 -15.07 -9.54
N ALA A 63 15.06 -14.24 -9.43
CA ALA A 63 13.67 -14.67 -9.58
C ALA A 63 13.36 -15.08 -11.02
N GLU A 64 12.92 -16.34 -11.17
CA GLU A 64 12.43 -16.87 -12.44
C GLU A 64 10.97 -16.50 -12.66
N PRO A 65 10.61 -15.89 -13.82
CA PRO A 65 9.22 -15.57 -14.12
C PRO A 65 8.34 -16.83 -14.12
N PHE A 66 7.04 -16.65 -13.94
CA PHE A 66 6.08 -17.73 -14.09
C PHE A 66 5.83 -18.00 -15.58
N ASP A 67 5.75 -19.29 -15.92
CA ASP A 67 5.26 -19.73 -17.22
C ASP A 67 3.73 -19.75 -17.19
N ILE A 68 3.11 -18.68 -17.69
CA ILE A 68 1.65 -18.52 -17.72
C ILE A 68 1.20 -17.95 -19.05
N GLU A 69 0.04 -18.44 -19.51
CA GLU A 69 -0.59 -17.94 -20.72
C GLU A 69 -1.25 -16.56 -20.50
N GLY A 70 -1.13 -15.70 -21.51
CA GLY A 70 -1.73 -14.37 -21.54
C GLY A 70 -0.82 -13.25 -21.04
N THR A 71 -1.35 -12.04 -21.05
CA THR A 71 -0.61 -10.82 -20.66
C THR A 71 -0.95 -10.43 -19.23
N VAL A 72 0.04 -10.27 -18.36
CA VAL A 72 -0.19 -9.96 -16.94
C VAL A 72 -0.14 -8.45 -16.69
N ALA A 73 -1.23 -7.94 -16.14
CA ALA A 73 -1.24 -6.71 -15.36
C ALA A 73 -1.15 -7.07 -13.86
N LEU A 74 -0.16 -6.54 -13.15
CA LEU A 74 0.07 -6.83 -11.74
C LEU A 74 -0.30 -5.61 -10.88
N VAL A 75 -1.06 -5.82 -9.81
CA VAL A 75 -1.25 -4.84 -8.74
C VAL A 75 -0.82 -5.46 -7.41
N VAL A 76 -0.07 -4.70 -6.62
CA VAL A 76 0.44 -5.12 -5.31
C VAL A 76 0.06 -4.05 -4.30
N ASP A 77 -0.89 -4.35 -3.42
CA ASP A 77 -1.31 -3.39 -2.39
C ASP A 77 -2.02 -4.09 -1.23
N ARG A 78 -2.11 -3.42 -0.09
CA ARG A 78 -3.02 -3.82 0.98
C ARG A 78 -4.45 -3.60 0.48
N LEU A 79 -5.33 -4.59 0.56
CA LEU A 79 -6.67 -4.45 -0.01
C LEU A 79 -7.58 -3.59 0.87
N GLY A 80 -7.50 -2.27 0.69
CA GLY A 80 -8.35 -1.23 1.28
C GLY A 80 -9.07 -0.41 0.21
N ASP A 81 -10.08 0.37 0.60
CA ASP A 81 -10.87 1.18 -0.33
C ASP A 81 -10.04 2.28 -1.03
N GLU A 82 -8.92 2.68 -0.43
CA GLU A 82 -7.99 3.74 -0.87
C GLU A 82 -6.93 3.28 -1.89
N THR A 83 -6.81 1.98 -2.14
CA THR A 83 -5.64 1.37 -2.82
C THR A 83 -5.75 1.28 -4.34
N GLY A 84 -6.84 1.80 -4.92
CA GLY A 84 -7.03 1.84 -6.37
C GLY A 84 -7.23 0.48 -7.05
N VAL A 85 -7.17 -0.64 -6.32
CA VAL A 85 -7.39 -2.00 -6.84
C VAL A 85 -8.76 -2.14 -7.49
N GLY A 86 -9.79 -1.50 -6.94
CA GLY A 86 -11.11 -1.45 -7.57
C GLY A 86 -11.09 -0.81 -8.96
N ARG A 87 -10.25 0.21 -9.18
CA ARG A 87 -10.07 0.83 -10.51
C ARG A 87 -9.34 -0.10 -11.48
N ALA A 88 -8.34 -0.84 -11.00
CA ALA A 88 -7.67 -1.87 -11.79
C ALA A 88 -8.66 -2.95 -12.25
N ILE A 89 -9.49 -3.47 -11.34
CA ILE A 89 -10.53 -4.47 -11.65
C ILE A 89 -11.53 -3.91 -12.68
N ALA A 90 -11.98 -2.67 -12.49
CA ALA A 90 -12.94 -2.03 -13.39
C ALA A 90 -12.37 -1.73 -14.79
N ALA A 91 -11.05 -1.71 -14.97
CA ALA A 91 -10.40 -1.51 -16.26
C ALA A 91 -10.36 -2.80 -17.10
N VAL A 92 -10.34 -3.97 -16.46
CA VAL A 92 -10.19 -5.29 -17.12
C VAL A 92 -11.21 -5.55 -18.25
N PRO A 93 -12.51 -5.20 -18.14
CA PRO A 93 -13.47 -5.43 -19.23
C PRO A 93 -13.10 -4.71 -20.54
N SER A 94 -12.37 -3.60 -20.46
CA SER A 94 -11.92 -2.83 -21.62
C SER A 94 -10.58 -3.30 -22.19
N LEU A 95 -9.86 -4.18 -21.48
CA LEU A 95 -8.57 -4.71 -21.94
C LEU A 95 -8.75 -5.88 -22.91
N PRO A 96 -7.79 -6.11 -23.83
CA PRO A 96 -7.78 -7.26 -24.73
C PRO A 96 -7.98 -8.60 -23.98
N PRO A 97 -8.67 -9.60 -24.56
CA PRO A 97 -9.10 -10.80 -23.83
C PRO A 97 -7.99 -11.63 -23.19
N ASP A 98 -6.76 -11.52 -23.69
CA ASP A 98 -5.57 -12.21 -23.18
C ASP A 98 -5.03 -11.59 -21.89
N PHE A 99 -5.44 -10.36 -21.53
CA PHE A 99 -5.02 -9.74 -20.29
C PHE A 99 -5.65 -10.40 -19.06
N GLN A 100 -4.81 -10.69 -18.07
CA GLN A 100 -5.16 -11.14 -16.73
C GLN A 100 -4.67 -10.11 -15.71
N LEU A 101 -5.52 -9.80 -14.74
CA LEU A 101 -5.17 -9.00 -13.58
C LEU A 101 -4.76 -9.92 -12.43
N VAL A 102 -3.51 -9.82 -11.99
CA VAL A 102 -3.02 -10.49 -10.79
C VAL A 102 -2.99 -9.48 -9.66
N VAL A 103 -3.70 -9.81 -8.58
CA VAL A 103 -3.83 -8.99 -7.37
C VAL A 103 -3.04 -9.68 -6.25
N VAL A 104 -1.93 -9.07 -5.86
CA VAL A 104 -1.11 -9.49 -4.74
C VAL A 104 -1.38 -8.58 -3.54
N GLY A 105 -1.53 -9.19 -2.38
CA GLY A 105 -1.87 -8.53 -1.13
C GLY A 105 -3.20 -8.98 -0.56
N ASP A 106 -3.46 -8.56 0.67
CA ASP A 106 -4.66 -8.92 1.41
C ASP A 106 -5.19 -7.71 2.19
N GLY A 107 -6.43 -7.78 2.65
CA GLY A 107 -7.04 -6.71 3.40
C GLY A 107 -8.56 -6.81 3.50
N PRO A 108 -9.18 -5.92 4.30
CA PRO A 108 -10.61 -5.96 4.59
C PRO A 108 -11.49 -5.83 3.33
N ALA A 109 -10.99 -5.22 2.25
CA ALA A 109 -11.75 -5.07 1.01
C ALA A 109 -11.72 -6.32 0.11
N ARG A 110 -10.96 -7.37 0.43
CA ARG A 110 -10.79 -8.57 -0.43
C ARG A 110 -12.13 -9.15 -0.89
N SER A 111 -13.03 -9.45 0.03
CA SER A 111 -14.32 -10.09 -0.29
C SER A 111 -15.18 -9.19 -1.18
N ARG A 112 -15.18 -7.87 -0.91
CA ARG A 112 -15.91 -6.88 -1.73
C ARG A 112 -15.34 -6.78 -3.14
N LEU A 113 -14.01 -6.73 -3.28
CA LEU A 113 -13.32 -6.65 -4.57
C LEU A 113 -13.54 -7.92 -5.41
N SER A 114 -13.54 -9.09 -4.77
CA SER A 114 -13.84 -10.35 -5.44
C SER A 114 -15.30 -10.42 -5.91
N ALA A 115 -16.25 -9.99 -5.09
CA ALA A 115 -17.65 -9.86 -5.49
C ALA A 115 -17.82 -8.87 -6.66
N PHE A 116 -17.10 -7.74 -6.61
CA PHE A 116 -17.11 -6.75 -7.69
C PHE A 116 -16.60 -7.31 -9.03
N ALA A 117 -15.54 -8.13 -9.01
CA ALA A 117 -15.07 -8.82 -10.22
C ALA A 117 -16.11 -9.83 -10.76
N ALA A 118 -16.89 -10.47 -9.88
CA ALA A 118 -17.96 -11.37 -10.26
C ALA A 118 -19.16 -10.63 -10.87
N ASP A 119 -19.54 -9.48 -10.31
CA ASP A 119 -20.60 -8.62 -10.83
C ASP A 119 -20.27 -8.11 -12.24
N LEU A 120 -18.99 -7.81 -12.49
CA LEU A 120 -18.46 -7.45 -13.81
C LEU A 120 -18.27 -8.66 -14.75
N ARG A 121 -18.52 -9.89 -14.29
CA ARG A 121 -18.35 -11.15 -15.05
C ARG A 121 -16.94 -11.38 -15.59
N ILE A 122 -15.93 -10.94 -14.83
CA ILE A 122 -14.50 -11.06 -15.18
C ILE A 122 -13.71 -11.92 -14.19
N SER A 123 -14.37 -12.70 -13.34
CA SER A 123 -13.69 -13.54 -12.32
C SER A 123 -12.62 -14.47 -12.90
N SER A 124 -12.78 -14.96 -14.13
CA SER A 124 -11.77 -15.79 -14.80
C SER A 124 -10.51 -15.03 -15.19
N ARG A 125 -10.57 -13.69 -15.26
CA ARG A 125 -9.47 -12.79 -15.64
C ARG A 125 -8.84 -12.07 -14.45
N VAL A 126 -9.32 -12.29 -13.22
CA VAL A 126 -8.80 -11.65 -12.01
C VAL A 126 -8.37 -12.72 -11.00
N ARG A 127 -7.07 -12.73 -10.64
CA ARG A 127 -6.48 -13.70 -9.70
C ARG A 127 -6.07 -13.01 -8.41
N PHE A 128 -6.73 -13.33 -7.30
CA PHE A 128 -6.37 -12.83 -5.96
C PHE A 128 -5.41 -13.78 -5.24
N MET A 129 -4.13 -13.41 -5.19
CA MET A 129 -3.07 -14.24 -4.60
C MET A 129 -3.03 -14.19 -3.06
N GLY A 130 -3.61 -13.15 -2.45
CA GLY A 130 -3.38 -12.87 -1.04
C GLY A 130 -1.98 -12.32 -0.79
N ALA A 131 -1.57 -12.26 0.48
CA ALA A 131 -0.19 -11.95 0.83
C ALA A 131 0.74 -13.08 0.36
N VAL A 132 1.84 -12.72 -0.30
CA VAL A 132 2.85 -13.65 -0.82
C VAL A 132 4.21 -13.30 -0.24
N SER A 133 5.17 -14.23 -0.33
CA SER A 133 6.56 -13.95 0.04
C SER A 133 7.26 -13.04 -0.97
N ASP A 134 8.36 -12.42 -0.57
CA ASP A 134 9.15 -11.54 -1.44
C ASP A 134 9.66 -12.30 -2.68
N GLU A 135 10.02 -13.58 -2.54
CA GLU A 135 10.43 -14.40 -3.68
C GLU A 135 9.30 -14.53 -4.71
N LEU A 136 8.07 -14.81 -4.25
CA LEU A 136 6.91 -14.90 -5.14
C LEU A 136 6.56 -13.55 -5.76
N LEU A 137 6.67 -12.45 -5.00
CA LEU A 137 6.47 -11.10 -5.50
C LEU A 137 7.47 -10.77 -6.63
N PHE A 138 8.75 -11.07 -6.45
CA PHE A 138 9.76 -10.83 -7.47
C PHE A 138 9.51 -11.65 -8.74
N ARG A 139 9.06 -12.90 -8.59
CA ARG A 139 8.64 -13.71 -9.76
C ARG A 139 7.47 -13.05 -10.49
N TRP A 140 6.47 -12.54 -9.76
CA TRP A 140 5.35 -11.81 -10.37
C TRP A 140 5.79 -10.53 -11.05
N LEU A 141 6.67 -9.74 -10.44
CA LEU A 141 7.26 -8.56 -11.06
C LEU A 141 7.99 -8.94 -12.35
N ARG A 142 8.76 -10.03 -12.36
CA ARG A 142 9.44 -10.53 -13.57
C ARG A 142 8.49 -11.10 -14.64
N THR A 143 7.27 -11.47 -14.26
CA THR A 143 6.24 -12.01 -15.16
C THR A 143 5.35 -10.92 -15.74
N ALA A 144 5.16 -9.83 -15.00
CA ALA A 144 4.23 -8.77 -15.36
C ALA A 144 4.66 -8.04 -16.65
N ARG A 145 3.68 -7.78 -17.53
CA ARG A 145 3.88 -6.86 -18.66
C ARG A 145 3.75 -5.41 -18.23
N VAL A 146 2.85 -5.16 -17.27
CA VAL A 146 2.56 -3.85 -16.68
C VAL A 146 2.30 -4.01 -15.19
N VAL A 147 2.86 -3.11 -14.38
CA VAL A 147 2.56 -2.99 -12.94
C VAL A 147 1.68 -1.77 -12.70
N LEU A 148 0.68 -1.90 -11.83
CA LEU A 148 -0.30 -0.87 -11.53
C LEU A 148 -0.07 -0.32 -10.12
N ALA A 149 0.27 0.97 -10.02
CA ALA A 149 0.40 1.71 -8.76
C ALA A 149 -0.69 2.78 -8.69
N LEU A 150 -1.90 2.37 -8.32
CA LEU A 150 -3.11 3.20 -8.43
C LEU A 150 -3.58 3.80 -7.09
N SER A 151 -2.73 3.85 -6.07
CA SER A 151 -3.08 4.53 -4.81
C SER A 151 -3.33 6.03 -5.04
N ASP A 152 -4.26 6.62 -4.28
CA ASP A 152 -4.69 8.01 -4.48
C ASP A 152 -3.90 9.06 -3.67
N GLY A 153 -2.67 8.71 -3.26
CA GLY A 153 -1.75 9.62 -2.55
C GLY A 153 -1.30 9.14 -1.17
N ARG A 154 -1.54 7.87 -0.83
CA ARG A 154 -1.14 7.25 0.45
C ARG A 154 -0.01 6.21 0.32
N GLY A 155 0.48 5.93 -0.88
CA GLY A 155 1.58 4.97 -1.10
C GLY A 155 2.97 5.61 -0.97
N SER A 156 3.98 4.80 -0.61
CA SER A 156 5.38 5.22 -0.49
C SER A 156 6.13 5.31 -1.83
N GLY A 157 5.55 4.76 -2.91
CA GLY A 157 6.21 4.66 -4.21
C GLY A 157 7.15 3.45 -4.36
N SER A 158 7.31 2.62 -3.32
CA SER A 158 8.14 1.42 -3.34
C SER A 158 7.84 0.49 -4.52
N LEU A 159 6.57 0.16 -4.77
CA LEU A 159 6.18 -0.68 -5.90
C LEU A 159 6.58 -0.08 -7.26
N VAL A 160 6.51 1.25 -7.41
CA VAL A 160 6.95 1.92 -8.64
C VAL A 160 8.46 1.74 -8.79
N THR A 161 9.23 1.93 -7.73
CA THR A 161 10.68 1.70 -7.72
C THR A 161 11.01 0.24 -8.08
N GLU A 162 10.41 -0.73 -7.40
CA GLU A 162 10.63 -2.17 -7.64
C GLU A 162 10.30 -2.57 -9.07
N ALA A 163 9.17 -2.14 -9.62
CA ALA A 163 8.77 -2.44 -10.99
C ALA A 163 9.71 -1.83 -12.02
N ARG A 164 10.19 -0.60 -11.77
CA ARG A 164 11.16 0.06 -12.66
C ARG A 164 12.54 -0.59 -12.60
N VAL A 165 12.94 -1.07 -11.42
CA VAL A 165 14.17 -1.86 -11.22
C VAL A 165 14.01 -3.26 -11.82
N ALA A 166 12.79 -3.80 -11.92
CA ALA A 166 12.49 -5.02 -12.66
C ALA A 166 12.47 -4.82 -14.19
N GLY A 167 12.51 -3.56 -14.64
CA GLY A 167 12.47 -3.19 -16.05
C GLY A 167 11.08 -3.24 -16.68
N VAL A 168 10.02 -3.28 -15.86
CA VAL A 168 8.62 -3.42 -16.27
C VAL A 168 7.97 -2.06 -16.38
N ALA A 169 7.06 -1.91 -17.35
CA ALA A 169 6.29 -0.69 -17.49
C ALA A 169 5.32 -0.51 -16.31
N VAL A 170 5.16 0.72 -15.85
CA VAL A 170 4.33 1.07 -14.69
C VAL A 170 3.22 2.02 -15.11
N VAL A 171 1.97 1.71 -14.76
CA VAL A 171 0.87 2.68 -14.78
C VAL A 171 0.68 3.18 -13.35
N ALA A 172 0.97 4.46 -13.12
CA ALA A 172 0.95 5.06 -11.79
C ALA A 172 -0.05 6.21 -11.70
N SER A 173 -0.77 6.32 -10.58
CA SER A 173 -1.52 7.54 -10.29
C SER A 173 -0.57 8.72 -10.14
N ASP A 174 -0.94 9.88 -10.68
CA ASP A 174 -0.10 11.07 -10.79
C ASP A 174 0.01 11.85 -9.46
N VAL A 175 0.58 11.19 -8.46
CA VAL A 175 0.77 11.69 -7.09
C VAL A 175 2.26 11.90 -6.77
N PRO A 176 2.61 12.79 -5.83
CA PRO A 176 4.00 13.15 -5.55
C PRO A 176 4.93 11.97 -5.28
N ALA A 177 4.50 10.99 -4.47
CA ALA A 177 5.30 9.81 -4.15
C ALA A 177 5.65 8.98 -5.40
N HIS A 178 4.68 8.76 -6.30
CA HIS A 178 4.92 8.02 -7.54
C HIS A 178 5.79 8.81 -8.53
N ARG A 179 5.62 10.14 -8.63
CA ARG A 179 6.52 10.99 -9.44
C ARG A 179 7.96 10.92 -8.95
N GLN A 180 8.16 10.96 -7.64
CA GLN A 180 9.49 10.85 -7.06
C GLN A 180 10.11 9.48 -7.36
N ALA A 181 9.36 8.40 -7.18
CA ALA A 181 9.80 7.04 -7.52
C ALA A 181 10.10 6.88 -9.03
N ALA A 182 9.33 7.54 -9.90
CA ALA A 182 9.59 7.61 -11.33
C ALA A 182 10.83 8.45 -11.70
N GLY A 183 11.29 9.33 -10.80
CA GLY A 183 12.54 10.08 -10.94
C GLY A 183 13.78 9.31 -10.45
N GLN A 184 13.62 8.22 -9.70
CA GLN A 184 14.75 7.41 -9.24
C GLN A 184 15.40 6.64 -10.40
N PRO A 185 16.65 6.16 -10.25
CA PRO A 185 17.28 5.33 -11.27
C PRO A 185 16.51 4.01 -11.47
N GLY A 186 16.18 3.69 -12.73
CA GLY A 186 15.37 2.53 -13.11
C GLY A 186 15.05 2.58 -14.59
N VAL A 187 14.75 1.43 -15.19
CA VAL A 187 14.60 1.32 -16.65
C VAL A 187 13.20 1.00 -17.14
N GLY A 188 12.32 0.59 -16.22
CA GLY A 188 10.88 0.51 -16.52
C GLY A 188 10.31 1.90 -16.83
N PRO A 189 9.58 2.06 -17.96
CA PRO A 189 8.89 3.30 -18.27
C PRO A 189 7.68 3.50 -17.34
N VAL A 190 7.25 4.75 -17.15
CA VAL A 190 6.09 5.10 -16.31
C VAL A 190 5.08 5.89 -17.13
N VAL A 191 3.84 5.44 -17.15
CA VAL A 191 2.67 6.15 -17.69
C VAL A 191 1.85 6.64 -16.52
N PHE A 192 1.57 7.94 -16.48
CA PHE A 192 0.80 8.56 -15.40
C PHE A 192 -0.68 8.69 -15.76
N VAL A 193 -1.55 8.38 -14.79
CA VAL A 193 -3.00 8.61 -14.87
C VAL A 193 -3.45 9.53 -13.75
N ALA A 194 -4.55 10.26 -13.96
CA ALA A 194 -5.08 11.14 -12.93
C ALA A 194 -5.36 10.38 -11.60
N PRO A 195 -5.07 10.97 -10.42
CA PRO A 195 -5.50 10.41 -9.16
C PRO A 195 -7.03 10.31 -9.15
N ARG A 196 -7.57 9.09 -8.98
CA ARG A 196 -9.01 8.79 -9.13
C ARG A 196 -9.58 9.00 -10.54
N GLY A 197 -8.74 8.96 -11.57
CA GLY A 197 -9.15 8.89 -12.97
C GLY A 197 -10.04 7.68 -13.26
N SER A 198 -10.72 7.71 -14.41
CA SER A 198 -11.71 6.71 -14.77
C SER A 198 -11.06 5.35 -15.03
N PRO A 199 -11.81 4.23 -14.89
CA PRO A 199 -11.30 2.92 -15.29
C PRO A 199 -10.91 2.81 -16.77
N LEU A 200 -11.49 3.63 -17.64
CA LEU A 200 -11.13 3.68 -19.07
C LEU A 200 -9.76 4.31 -19.27
N ASP A 201 -9.45 5.42 -18.57
CA ASP A 201 -8.12 6.03 -18.62
C ASP A 201 -7.05 5.05 -18.13
N VAL A 202 -7.39 4.22 -17.13
CA VAL A 202 -6.51 3.15 -16.65
C VAL A 202 -6.32 2.07 -17.71
N ALA A 203 -7.38 1.66 -18.41
CA ALA A 203 -7.28 0.66 -19.49
C ALA A 203 -6.40 1.16 -20.64
N ASP A 204 -6.62 2.39 -21.11
CA ASP A 204 -5.82 3.02 -22.17
C ASP A 204 -4.34 3.09 -21.79
N ALA A 205 -4.05 3.48 -20.54
CA ALA A 205 -2.69 3.54 -20.02
C ALA A 205 -2.04 2.16 -19.88
N ILE A 206 -2.80 1.12 -19.51
CA ILE A 206 -2.30 -0.27 -19.47
C ILE A 206 -1.89 -0.71 -20.86
N GLU A 207 -2.74 -0.48 -21.86
CA GLU A 207 -2.43 -0.84 -23.24
C GLU A 207 -1.24 -0.06 -23.81
N GLU A 208 -1.14 1.24 -23.51
CA GLU A 208 0.02 2.05 -23.86
C GLU A 208 1.30 1.49 -23.22
N ALA A 209 1.30 1.29 -21.91
CA ALA A 209 2.43 0.74 -21.17
C ALA A 209 2.84 -0.65 -21.67
N ALA A 210 1.86 -1.48 -22.06
CA ALA A 210 2.07 -2.80 -22.64
C ALA A 210 2.65 -2.79 -24.07
N ARG A 211 2.79 -1.62 -24.70
CA ARG A 211 3.51 -1.46 -25.98
C ARG A 211 4.90 -0.86 -25.80
N LEU A 212 5.18 -0.24 -24.66
CA LEU A 212 6.49 0.36 -24.39
C LEU A 212 7.58 -0.71 -24.26
N PRO A 213 8.81 -0.42 -24.71
CA PRO A 213 9.92 -1.35 -24.57
C PRO A 213 10.26 -1.54 -23.09
N THR A 214 10.30 -2.81 -22.67
CA THR A 214 10.79 -3.21 -21.34
C THR A 214 12.20 -3.78 -21.47
N SER A 215 13.08 -3.48 -20.51
CA SER A 215 14.46 -3.98 -20.54
C SER A 215 14.77 -4.78 -19.30
N SER A 216 15.11 -6.05 -19.48
CA SER A 216 15.59 -6.95 -18.43
C SER A 216 17.13 -6.99 -18.33
N SER A 217 17.83 -6.03 -18.95
CA SER A 217 19.30 -6.02 -19.00
C SER A 217 19.90 -5.93 -17.59
N ALA A 218 20.59 -6.99 -17.16
CA ALA A 218 21.17 -7.10 -15.83
C ALA A 218 22.09 -5.93 -15.46
N ALA A 219 22.79 -5.33 -16.43
CA ALA A 219 23.62 -4.15 -16.21
C ALA A 219 22.79 -2.90 -15.86
N LEU A 220 21.67 -2.70 -16.57
CA LEU A 220 20.76 -1.58 -16.33
C LEU A 220 20.00 -1.72 -15.00
N LEU A 221 19.67 -2.96 -14.62
CA LEU A 221 19.08 -3.24 -13.30
C LEU A 221 20.10 -3.04 -12.16
N ALA A 222 21.41 -2.94 -12.42
CA ALA A 222 22.47 -2.82 -11.38
C ALA A 222 22.70 -1.40 -10.93
N SER A 223 22.48 -0.47 -11.83
CA SER A 223 22.52 0.96 -11.58
C SER A 223 21.18 1.51 -11.05
N ALA A 224 20.16 0.66 -10.90
CA ALA A 224 18.79 1.09 -10.64
C ALA A 224 18.49 1.12 -9.13
N SER A 225 18.25 2.33 -8.61
CA SER A 225 17.82 2.65 -7.25
C SER A 225 18.79 2.23 -6.13
N PRO A 226 18.66 2.80 -4.91
CA PRO A 226 19.37 2.29 -3.74
C PRO A 226 19.08 0.79 -3.57
N SER A 227 20.12 -0.02 -3.42
CA SER A 227 19.94 -1.42 -3.07
C SER A 227 19.62 -1.56 -1.58
N TRP A 228 19.05 -2.70 -1.18
CA TRP A 228 18.86 -3.02 0.24
C TRP A 228 20.15 -2.85 1.04
N GLU A 229 21.29 -3.32 0.53
CA GLU A 229 22.58 -3.21 1.18
C GLU A 229 22.96 -1.75 1.43
N SER A 230 22.77 -0.88 0.43
CA SER A 230 23.07 0.55 0.58
C SER A 230 22.18 1.26 1.61
N VAL A 231 20.91 0.86 1.70
CA VAL A 231 19.94 1.42 2.65
C VAL A 231 20.20 0.89 4.06
N ILE A 232 20.55 -0.39 4.19
CA ILE A 232 20.97 -1.00 5.45
C ILE A 232 22.22 -0.29 5.98
N ASP A 233 23.25 -0.10 5.14
CA ASP A 233 24.47 0.60 5.53
C ASP A 233 24.20 2.05 5.98
N ALA A 234 23.35 2.78 5.24
CA ALA A 234 22.98 4.14 5.59
C ALA A 234 22.19 4.20 6.92
N THR A 235 21.28 3.25 7.14
CA THR A 235 20.52 3.11 8.39
C THR A 235 21.43 2.75 9.55
N TRP A 236 22.36 1.82 9.34
CA TRP A 236 23.35 1.41 10.33
C TRP A 236 24.22 2.60 10.76
N ARG A 237 24.77 3.35 9.80
CA ARG A 237 25.56 4.55 10.09
C ARG A 237 24.75 5.62 10.82
N LEU A 238 23.44 5.73 10.55
CA LEU A 238 22.56 6.62 11.31
C LEU A 238 22.46 6.18 12.77
N TYR A 239 22.21 4.90 13.02
CA TYR A 239 22.14 4.36 14.38
C TYR A 239 23.47 4.49 15.12
N ALA A 240 24.59 4.15 14.48
CA ALA A 240 25.92 4.30 15.05
C ALA A 240 26.19 5.75 15.50
N ARG A 241 25.83 6.75 14.67
CA ARG A 241 25.97 8.17 15.05
C ARG A 241 25.09 8.57 16.24
N LEU A 242 23.90 7.98 16.37
CA LEU A 242 22.96 8.32 17.45
C LEU A 242 23.34 7.68 18.78
N VAL A 243 23.93 6.48 18.74
CA VAL A 243 24.36 5.73 19.93
C VAL A 243 25.80 6.09 20.35
N GLY A 244 26.61 6.65 19.44
CA GLY A 244 28.03 6.97 19.62
C GLY A 244 28.94 5.74 19.49
N ASP A 245 30.22 5.84 19.91
CA ASP A 245 31.22 4.73 19.97
C ASP A 245 30.87 3.61 20.98
N ARG A 246 29.60 3.48 21.39
CA ARG A 246 29.16 2.41 22.30
C ARG A 246 28.86 1.09 21.59
N VAL A 247 29.06 1.02 20.28
CA VAL A 247 28.88 -0.20 19.48
C VAL A 247 30.11 -0.39 18.59
N ASP A 248 31.16 -0.98 19.16
CA ASP A 248 32.21 -1.67 18.40
C ASP A 248 31.60 -2.95 17.81
N ALA A 249 30.85 -2.84 16.71
CA ALA A 249 30.46 -3.99 15.92
C ALA A 249 30.39 -3.58 14.45
N GLU A 250 31.24 -4.18 13.62
CA GLU A 250 31.10 -4.10 12.17
C GLU A 250 29.72 -4.61 11.73
N PRO A 251 29.15 -4.07 10.64
CA PRO A 251 27.92 -4.60 10.06
C PRO A 251 28.18 -6.06 9.66
N THR A 252 27.62 -7.00 10.42
CA THR A 252 27.82 -8.43 10.18
C THR A 252 27.09 -8.81 8.90
N THR A 253 27.84 -9.04 7.83
CA THR A 253 27.32 -9.62 6.60
C THR A 253 26.85 -11.05 6.87
N ALA A 254 25.59 -11.32 6.53
CA ALA A 254 25.01 -12.64 6.23
C ALA A 254 25.02 -13.77 7.30
N ALA A 255 25.53 -13.57 8.51
CA ALA A 255 25.40 -14.56 9.59
C ALA A 255 24.27 -14.16 10.56
N ASN A 256 23.35 -15.09 10.84
CA ASN A 256 22.27 -15.02 11.84
C ASN A 256 20.87 -14.64 11.34
N ALA A 257 20.46 -15.13 10.17
CA ALA A 257 19.05 -15.23 9.82
C ALA A 257 18.22 -15.98 10.89
N SER A 258 18.83 -16.87 11.69
CA SER A 258 18.14 -17.60 12.78
C SER A 258 17.82 -16.74 14.00
N GLU A 259 18.65 -15.77 14.38
CA GLU A 259 18.41 -14.92 15.56
C GLU A 259 17.32 -13.86 15.30
N VAL A 260 17.25 -13.33 14.08
CA VAL A 260 16.19 -12.37 13.67
C VAL A 260 14.82 -13.05 13.64
N VAL A 261 14.76 -14.32 13.22
CA VAL A 261 13.53 -15.13 13.26
C VAL A 261 13.07 -15.37 14.70
N ASP A 262 14.00 -15.58 15.64
CA ASP A 262 13.70 -15.81 17.05
C ASP A 262 13.13 -14.56 17.75
N LEU A 263 13.71 -13.37 17.50
CA LEU A 263 13.16 -12.09 17.99
C LEU A 263 11.76 -11.80 17.45
N THR A 264 11.48 -12.14 16.19
CA THR A 264 10.16 -11.98 15.58
C THR A 264 9.15 -12.94 16.19
N ALA A 265 9.56 -14.16 16.53
CA ALA A 265 8.72 -15.14 17.23
C ALA A 265 8.43 -14.71 18.68
N GLN A 266 9.41 -14.16 19.38
CA GLN A 266 9.26 -13.65 20.75
C GLN A 266 8.31 -12.44 20.80
N LEU A 267 8.36 -11.54 19.81
CA LEU A 267 7.41 -10.42 19.71
C LEU A 267 5.97 -10.87 19.39
N ARG A 268 5.79 -11.97 18.63
CA ARG A 268 4.47 -12.59 18.40
C ARG A 268 3.93 -13.27 19.66
N ALA A 269 4.78 -13.97 20.42
CA ALA A 269 4.41 -14.60 21.68
C ALA A 269 4.01 -13.56 22.75
N GLY A 270 4.76 -12.45 22.85
CA GLY A 270 4.44 -11.34 23.76
C GLY A 270 3.15 -10.57 23.43
N ARG A 271 2.65 -10.67 22.19
CA ARG A 271 1.32 -10.14 21.80
C ARG A 271 0.18 -11.05 22.23
N GLN A 272 0.39 -12.36 22.33
CA GLN A 272 -0.65 -13.31 22.77
C GLN A 272 -0.83 -13.33 24.30
N SER A 273 0.16 -12.89 25.07
CA SER A 273 0.10 -12.88 26.54
C SER A 273 -0.50 -11.60 27.15
N ARG A 274 -0.89 -10.61 26.34
CA ARG A 274 -1.63 -9.42 26.80
C ARG A 274 -3.12 -9.64 26.58
N THR A 275 -3.76 -10.35 27.51
CA THR A 275 -5.22 -10.35 27.66
C THR A 275 -5.72 -8.93 27.93
N GLU A 276 -6.64 -8.45 27.09
CA GLU A 276 -7.40 -7.21 27.32
C GLU A 276 -8.16 -7.28 28.66
N PRO A 277 -8.34 -6.17 29.38
CA PRO A 277 -9.15 -6.17 30.58
C PRO A 277 -10.62 -6.38 30.20
N VAL A 278 -11.17 -7.52 30.62
CA VAL A 278 -12.60 -7.80 30.63
C VAL A 278 -13.27 -6.77 31.54
N ILE A 279 -14.09 -5.89 30.97
CA ILE A 279 -14.98 -5.02 31.72
C ILE A 279 -16.08 -5.92 32.31
N SER A 280 -15.93 -6.32 33.58
CA SER A 280 -16.95 -7.05 34.33
C SER A 280 -18.09 -6.09 34.69
N GLY A 281 -19.23 -6.21 34.01
CA GLY A 281 -20.49 -5.60 34.42
C GLY A 281 -21.00 -6.28 35.69
N ALA A 282 -21.05 -5.54 36.79
CA ALA A 282 -21.68 -5.97 38.04
C ALA A 282 -23.19 -6.13 37.82
N ALA A 283 -23.67 -7.37 37.91
CA ALA A 283 -25.08 -7.68 38.09
C ALA A 283 -25.45 -7.40 39.55
N GLN A 284 -26.31 -6.40 39.77
CA GLN A 284 -27.08 -6.28 41.01
C GLN A 284 -28.49 -6.80 40.76
N SER A 285 -28.84 -7.77 41.59
CA SER A 285 -30.15 -8.37 41.77
C SER A 285 -31.19 -7.35 42.23
N GLY A 286 -32.37 -7.39 41.62
CA GLY A 286 -33.58 -6.76 42.12
C GLY A 286 -34.78 -7.44 41.47
N ALA A 287 -35.38 -8.37 42.20
CA ALA A 287 -36.66 -8.98 41.85
C ALA A 287 -37.79 -7.98 42.13
N ASP A 288 -38.71 -7.79 41.19
CA ASP A 288 -40.15 -7.73 41.53
C ASP A 288 -41.06 -7.89 40.30
N GLN A 289 -41.89 -8.93 40.40
CA GLN A 289 -43.31 -9.10 40.03
C GLN A 289 -43.92 -8.39 38.79
N ASP A 290 -44.36 -9.27 37.87
CA ASP A 290 -45.77 -9.50 37.50
C ASP A 290 -46.64 -8.33 36.99
N ASN A 291 -46.92 -8.31 35.67
CA ASN A 291 -48.28 -8.43 35.15
C ASN A 291 -48.32 -8.41 33.62
N GLY A 292 -49.00 -9.40 33.04
CA GLY A 292 -49.30 -9.45 31.63
C GLY A 292 -50.29 -8.36 31.18
N ARG A 293 -50.20 -7.96 29.91
CA ARG A 293 -51.36 -7.70 29.05
C ARG A 293 -50.96 -7.61 27.58
N SER A 294 -51.81 -8.26 26.80
CA SER A 294 -51.79 -8.43 25.35
C SER A 294 -52.27 -7.22 24.55
N ARG A 295 -51.93 -7.24 23.25
CA ARG A 295 -52.55 -6.55 22.09
C ARG A 295 -52.24 -5.06 21.94
N TRP A 296 -51.81 -4.67 20.73
CA TRP A 296 -52.66 -3.98 19.74
C TRP A 296 -51.94 -3.90 18.38
N GLN A 297 -52.48 -4.63 17.40
CA GLN A 297 -52.33 -4.30 15.98
C GLN A 297 -53.28 -3.15 15.66
N GLY A 298 -52.87 -2.21 14.80
CA GLY A 298 -53.77 -1.14 14.35
C GLY A 298 -53.17 -0.24 13.28
N ARG A 299 -53.33 -0.65 12.03
CA ARG A 299 -53.11 0.16 10.81
C ARG A 299 -53.76 1.55 10.91
N ARG A 300 -53.15 2.55 10.28
CA ARG A 300 -53.84 3.33 9.24
C ARG A 300 -52.87 4.00 8.25
N ARG A 301 -53.15 3.71 6.98
CA ARG A 301 -52.71 4.32 5.72
C ARG A 301 -53.65 5.50 5.41
N VAL A 302 -53.19 6.51 4.66
CA VAL A 302 -53.85 7.35 3.62
C VAL A 302 -52.84 8.49 3.35
N GLU A 303 -52.07 8.45 2.26
CA GLU A 303 -52.30 9.17 0.98
C GLU A 303 -52.51 10.69 1.17
N GLY A 304 -51.87 11.62 0.46
CA GLY A 304 -50.94 11.57 -0.67
C GLY A 304 -50.73 13.01 -1.19
N ARG A 305 -49.92 13.13 -2.24
CA ARG A 305 -49.73 14.28 -3.16
C ARG A 305 -49.01 15.52 -2.57
N THR A 306 -48.20 16.31 -3.28
CA THR A 306 -47.49 16.30 -4.58
C THR A 306 -46.61 17.55 -4.56
N ASN A 307 -45.52 17.53 -5.34
CA ASN A 307 -44.82 18.68 -5.95
C ASN A 307 -44.08 19.70 -5.08
N GLY A 308 -42.86 20.04 -5.52
CA GLY A 308 -42.30 21.36 -5.27
C GLY A 308 -40.78 21.39 -5.18
N ALA A 309 -40.11 21.41 -6.34
CA ALA A 309 -38.72 21.81 -6.44
C ALA A 309 -38.46 23.19 -5.79
N ARG A 310 -37.32 23.33 -5.08
CA ARG A 310 -36.48 24.54 -4.95
C ARG A 310 -35.26 24.21 -4.09
N ARG A 311 -34.08 24.22 -4.70
CA ARG A 311 -32.99 25.20 -4.50
C ARG A 311 -32.39 25.19 -3.10
N TRP A 312 -31.20 24.61 -3.01
CA TRP A 312 -30.26 24.72 -1.89
C TRP A 312 -29.60 26.11 -1.89
N PRO A 313 -29.35 26.71 -0.72
CA PRO A 313 -28.17 27.56 -0.51
C PRO A 313 -26.89 26.74 -0.39
#